data_AF-A0A6V7UU35-F1
#
_entry.id   AF-A0A6V7UU35-F1
#
_cell.length_a   1.000
_cell.length_b   1.000
_cell.length_c   1.000
_cell.angle_alpha   90.00
_cell.angle_beta   90.00
_cell.angle_gamma   90.00
#
_symmetry.space_group_name_H-M   'P 1'
#
loop_
_entity.id
_entity.type
_entity.pdbx_description
1 polymer ?
#
loop_
_entity_poly.entity_id
_entity_poly.type
_entity_poly.pdbx_seq_one_letter_code
_entity_poly.pdbx_strand_id
1 'polypeptide(L)'
;MLCFNIILIFNTSLKEVLLKNFASIAEDELEKERLLELCSPEGIDDYYEYCIYSKRSICEFLRDFPQTSALLTIGHFLDFFPIIRARAFSIASSPSGHLNEIQILVAKVKYNIRRIKTPRLGLCSNFLCSTNPGHQIYARISPGIFKYDKEQVTPYILIGPGTGVAPFRSMIVENEFR
;
A
#
# COMPACT_ATOMS: atom_id res chain seq x y z
N MET A 1 -5.04 19.58 -8.79
CA MET A 1 -4.91 18.71 -7.60
C MET A 1 -4.75 17.23 -8.00
N LEU A 2 -3.78 16.89 -8.88
CA LEU A 2 -3.69 15.55 -9.52
C LEU A 2 -2.27 14.93 -9.55
N CYS A 3 -1.21 15.67 -9.23
CA CYS A 3 0.16 15.11 -9.26
C CYS A 3 0.54 14.30 -8.01
N PHE A 4 -0.10 14.55 -6.86
CA PHE A 4 0.36 13.99 -5.58
C PHE A 4 0.11 12.48 -5.41
N ASN A 5 -0.97 11.94 -5.99
CA ASN A 5 -1.31 10.52 -5.90
C ASN A 5 -0.49 9.60 -6.83
N ILE A 6 0.44 10.15 -7.61
CA ILE A 6 1.34 9.37 -8.46
C ILE A 6 2.71 9.18 -7.76
N ILE A 7 3.10 10.09 -6.88
CA ILE A 7 4.43 10.10 -6.26
C ILE A 7 4.37 9.83 -4.75
N LEU A 8 3.37 10.33 -4.01
CA LEU A 8 3.32 10.25 -2.54
C LEU A 8 2.11 9.45 -2.04
N ILE A 9 2.30 8.64 -0.99
CA ILE A 9 1.25 7.83 -0.37
C ILE A 9 0.58 8.64 0.73
N PHE A 10 -0.70 9.00 0.55
CA PHE A 10 -1.49 9.66 1.59
C PHE A 10 -2.45 8.73 2.35
N ASN A 11 -2.66 7.51 1.85
CA ASN A 11 -3.57 6.53 2.47
C ASN A 11 -2.89 5.60 3.49
N THR A 12 -1.62 5.86 3.83
CA THR A 12 -0.90 5.09 4.84
C THR A 12 -1.17 5.62 6.24
N SER A 13 -0.96 4.75 7.23
CA SER A 13 -0.94 5.14 8.65
C SER A 13 0.18 6.16 8.91
N LEU A 14 -0.12 7.10 9.80
CA LEU A 14 0.82 8.09 10.31
C LEU A 14 1.98 7.40 11.05
N LYS A 15 3.17 7.95 10.88
CA LYS A 15 4.36 7.56 11.64
C LYS A 15 4.73 8.72 12.56
N GLU A 16 5.26 8.40 13.73
CA GLU A 16 5.73 9.38 14.71
C GLU A 16 6.65 10.46 14.10
N VAL A 17 7.54 10.07 13.16
CA VAL A 17 8.42 11.00 12.43
C VAL A 17 7.64 12.11 11.71
N LEU A 18 6.48 11.78 11.12
CA LEU A 18 5.65 12.78 10.43
C LEU A 18 5.08 13.79 11.42
N LEU A 19 4.64 13.34 12.60
CA LEU A 19 4.10 14.22 13.64
C LEU A 19 5.19 15.18 14.16
N LYS A 20 6.40 14.66 14.40
CA LYS A 20 7.57 15.46 14.80
C LYS A 20 7.92 16.52 13.77
N ASN A 21 7.92 16.14 12.49
CA ASN A 21 8.18 17.08 11.39
C ASN A 21 7.10 18.18 11.35
N PHE A 22 5.83 17.85 11.54
CA PHE A 22 4.75 18.83 11.63
C PHE A 22 4.89 19.75 12.84
N ALA A 23 5.22 19.21 14.01
CA ALA A 23 5.43 19.99 15.23
C ALA A 23 6.55 21.04 15.06
N SER A 24 7.58 20.72 14.26
CA SER A 24 8.70 21.63 14.00
C SER A 24 8.36 22.85 13.15
N ILE A 25 7.29 22.77 12.34
CA ILE A 25 6.83 23.87 11.47
C ILE A 25 5.54 24.53 11.97
N ALA A 26 4.94 24.02 13.04
CA ALA A 26 3.69 24.54 13.57
C ALA A 26 3.91 25.91 14.23
N GLU A 27 3.18 26.91 13.74
CA GLU A 27 3.15 28.28 14.28
C GLU A 27 1.95 28.53 15.20
N ASP A 28 0.85 27.80 15.01
CA ASP A 28 -0.32 27.84 15.90
C ASP A 28 -0.03 27.07 17.19
N GLU A 29 -0.18 27.73 18.34
CA GLU A 29 0.15 27.15 19.66
C GLU A 29 -0.68 25.92 20.00
N LEU A 30 -1.98 25.91 19.66
CA LEU A 30 -2.87 24.79 19.98
C LEU A 30 -2.53 23.55 19.14
N GLU A 31 -2.33 23.73 17.82
CA GLU A 31 -1.91 22.63 16.94
C GLU A 31 -0.53 22.11 17.34
N LYS A 32 0.40 23.00 17.67
CA LYS A 32 1.75 22.64 18.10
C LYS A 32 1.76 21.85 19.41
N GLU A 33 1.03 22.32 20.42
CA GLU A 33 0.88 21.62 21.70
C GLU A 33 0.32 20.21 21.47
N ARG A 34 -0.74 20.08 20.67
CA ARG A 34 -1.33 18.78 20.37
C ARG A 34 -0.39 17.85 19.62
N LEU A 35 0.37 18.37 18.65
CA LEU A 35 1.36 17.58 17.91
C LEU A 35 2.50 17.09 18.83
N LEU A 36 2.94 17.93 19.77
CA LEU A 36 3.96 17.58 20.75
C LEU A 36 3.45 16.53 21.76
N GLU A 37 2.22 16.68 22.25
CA GLU A 37 1.57 15.69 23.11
C GLU A 37 1.51 14.31 22.44
N LEU A 38 1.07 14.24 21.18
CA LEU A 38 1.04 13.00 20.40
C LEU A 38 2.43 12.39 20.15
N CYS A 39 3.51 13.14 20.37
CA CYS A 39 4.89 12.66 20.26
C CYS A 39 5.53 12.37 21.62
N SER A 40 4.86 12.69 22.73
CA SER A 40 5.42 12.55 24.06
C SER A 40 5.18 11.15 24.64
N PRO A 41 6.02 10.69 25.58
CA PRO A 41 5.77 9.43 26.30
C PRO A 41 4.44 9.41 27.04
N GLU A 42 4.02 10.56 27.58
CA GLU A 42 2.77 10.71 28.32
C GLU A 42 1.54 10.64 27.41
N GLY A 43 1.65 11.14 26.16
CA GLY A 43 0.59 11.10 25.15
C GLY A 43 0.57 9.82 24.31
N ILE A 44 1.22 8.74 24.74
CA ILE A 44 1.32 7.50 23.95
C ILE A 44 -0.05 6.86 23.67
N ASP A 45 -0.95 6.85 24.65
CA ASP A 45 -2.30 6.29 24.49
C ASP A 45 -3.10 7.10 23.46
N ASP A 46 -2.96 8.43 23.50
CA ASP A 46 -3.55 9.36 22.56
C ASP A 46 -3.00 9.17 21.15
N TYR A 47 -1.69 8.93 21.01
CA TYR A 47 -1.08 8.55 19.74
C TYR A 47 -1.67 7.24 19.20
N TYR A 48 -1.82 6.20 20.03
CA TYR A 48 -2.40 4.94 19.58
C TYR A 48 -3.85 5.11 19.13
N GLU A 49 -4.67 5.83 19.91
CA GLU A 49 -6.06 6.07 19.58
C GLU A 49 -6.18 6.90 18.28
N TYR A 50 -5.43 8.00 18.20
CA TYR A 50 -5.47 8.91 17.07
C TYR A 50 -4.86 8.30 15.80
N CYS A 51 -3.68 7.70 15.84
CA CYS A 51 -2.97 7.22 14.64
C CYS A 51 -3.30 5.76 14.29
N ILE A 52 -3.22 4.86 15.28
CA ILE A 52 -3.12 3.42 15.04
C ILE A 52 -4.49 2.74 15.02
N TYR A 53 -5.30 2.95 16.05
CA TYR A 53 -6.62 2.35 16.17
C TYR A 53 -7.63 2.98 15.22
N SER A 54 -7.58 4.30 15.06
CA SER A 54 -8.42 4.98 14.05
C SER A 54 -7.95 4.76 12.61
N LYS A 55 -6.72 4.23 12.40
CA LYS A 55 -6.07 4.10 11.08
C LYS A 55 -6.16 5.41 10.30
N ARG A 56 -5.76 6.51 10.95
CA ARG A 56 -5.81 7.86 10.40
C ARG A 56 -4.93 7.93 9.17
N SER A 57 -5.52 8.43 8.08
CA SER A 57 -4.79 8.70 6.84
C SER A 57 -4.11 10.07 6.91
N ILE A 58 -3.09 10.27 6.08
CA ILE A 58 -2.42 11.57 6.00
C ILE A 58 -3.39 12.65 5.50
N CYS A 59 -4.31 12.34 4.57
CA CYS A 59 -5.33 13.30 4.15
C CYS A 59 -6.29 13.75 5.26
N GLU A 60 -6.53 12.92 6.27
CA GLU A 60 -7.32 13.33 7.44
C GLU A 60 -6.46 14.12 8.40
N PHE A 61 -5.24 13.67 8.66
CA PHE A 61 -4.26 14.41 9.48
C PHE A 61 -4.04 15.84 8.98
N LEU A 62 -3.89 16.04 7.67
CA LEU A 62 -3.76 17.38 7.08
C LEU A 62 -5.00 18.26 7.29
N ARG A 63 -6.18 17.65 7.46
CA ARG A 63 -7.42 18.37 7.76
C ARG A 63 -7.61 18.62 9.25
N ASP A 64 -7.07 17.75 10.09
CA ASP A 64 -7.11 17.86 11.54
C ASP A 64 -6.12 18.93 12.06
N PHE A 65 -5.07 19.25 11.29
CA PHE A 65 -4.08 20.31 11.56
C PHE A 65 -4.02 21.34 10.41
N PRO A 66 -5.10 22.10 10.15
CA PRO A 66 -5.20 22.98 9.00
C PRO A 66 -4.20 24.14 9.00
N GLN A 67 -3.87 24.73 10.16
CA GLN A 67 -2.93 25.86 10.22
C GLN A 67 -1.52 25.42 9.86
N THR A 68 -1.06 24.33 10.48
CA THR A 68 0.25 23.73 10.19
C THR A 68 0.32 23.22 8.74
N SER A 69 -0.77 22.64 8.25
CA SER A 69 -0.83 22.14 6.87
C SER A 69 -0.75 23.25 5.82
N ALA A 70 -1.25 24.46 6.14
CA ALA A 70 -1.15 25.61 5.26
C ALA A 70 0.30 26.11 5.07
N LEU A 71 1.20 25.79 6.01
CA LEU A 71 2.63 26.14 5.97
C LEU A 71 3.49 25.16 5.16
N LEU A 72 2.89 24.09 4.62
CA LEU A 72 3.64 23.10 3.84
C LEU A 72 4.15 23.69 2.52
N THR A 73 5.46 23.72 2.37
CA THR A 73 6.14 24.02 1.12
C THR A 73 6.29 22.75 0.27
N ILE A 74 6.62 22.91 -1.02
CA ILE A 74 6.90 21.76 -1.88
C ILE A 74 8.06 20.89 -1.36
N GLY A 75 9.06 21.49 -0.71
CA GLY A 75 10.16 20.77 -0.07
C GLY A 75 9.65 19.87 1.05
N HIS A 76 8.77 20.39 1.92
CA HIS A 76 8.15 19.59 2.98
C HIS A 76 7.38 18.39 2.42
N PHE A 77 6.72 18.53 1.25
CA PHE A 77 6.02 17.39 0.66
C PHE A 77 6.94 16.24 0.26
N LEU A 78 8.16 16.55 -0.21
CA LEU A 78 9.14 15.55 -0.61
C LEU A 78 9.83 14.91 0.60
N ASP A 79 10.03 15.69 1.67
CA ASP A 79 10.77 15.24 2.85
C ASP A 79 9.88 14.52 3.88
N PHE A 80 8.63 14.96 4.04
CA PHE A 80 7.77 14.48 5.13
C PHE A 80 6.94 13.26 4.74
N PHE A 81 6.52 13.16 3.47
CA PHE A 81 5.60 12.12 3.04
C PHE A 81 6.31 10.97 2.31
N PRO A 82 5.86 9.73 2.52
CA PRO A 82 6.47 8.57 1.88
C PRO A 82 6.10 8.49 0.40
N ILE A 83 7.06 8.05 -0.41
CA ILE A 83 6.87 7.80 -1.85
C ILE A 83 6.04 6.52 -2.09
N ILE A 84 5.20 6.53 -3.14
CA ILE A 84 4.45 5.37 -3.61
C ILE A 84 5.41 4.25 -4.04
N ARG A 85 5.25 3.08 -3.42
CA ARG A 85 6.00 1.87 -3.78
C ARG A 85 5.17 1.01 -4.71
N ALA A 86 5.85 0.43 -5.71
CA ALA A 86 5.27 -0.59 -6.57
C ALA A 86 4.79 -1.80 -5.74
N ARG A 87 3.70 -2.44 -6.18
CA ARG A 87 3.14 -3.62 -5.51
C ARG A 87 3.51 -4.89 -6.29
N ALA A 88 4.11 -5.84 -5.58
CA ALA A 88 4.44 -7.14 -6.14
C ALA A 88 3.23 -8.08 -6.10
N PHE A 89 3.05 -8.85 -7.18
CA PHE A 89 2.08 -9.92 -7.30
C PHE A 89 2.79 -11.18 -7.83
N SER A 90 2.31 -12.34 -7.42
CA SER A 90 2.75 -13.60 -8.00
C SER A 90 2.14 -13.78 -9.39
N ILE A 91 2.97 -14.14 -10.37
CA ILE A 91 2.52 -14.47 -11.72
C ILE A 91 1.71 -15.77 -11.65
N ALA A 92 0.55 -15.77 -12.29
CA ALA A 92 -0.37 -16.89 -12.36
C ALA A 92 -0.39 -17.59 -13.72
N SER A 93 0.24 -17.01 -14.75
CA SER A 93 0.40 -17.63 -16.08
C SER A 93 1.72 -18.41 -16.21
N SER A 94 1.75 -19.32 -17.17
CA SER A 94 2.95 -20.07 -17.58
C SER A 94 3.49 -19.48 -18.88
N PRO A 95 4.82 -19.31 -19.04
CA PRO A 95 5.41 -18.87 -20.30
C PRO A 95 5.09 -19.78 -21.48
N SER A 96 5.02 -21.10 -21.26
CA SER A 96 4.73 -22.10 -22.31
C SER A 96 3.24 -22.15 -22.67
N GLY A 97 2.35 -22.02 -21.68
CA GLY A 97 0.90 -22.04 -21.90
C GLY A 97 0.28 -20.70 -22.31
N HIS A 98 0.98 -19.58 -22.10
CA HIS A 98 0.45 -18.22 -22.29
C HIS A 98 1.48 -17.31 -22.97
N LEU A 99 1.62 -17.46 -24.29
CA LEU A 99 2.55 -16.64 -25.08
C LEU A 99 2.17 -15.16 -25.05
N ASN A 100 3.14 -14.30 -24.72
CA ASN A 100 2.98 -12.84 -24.63
C ASN A 100 1.92 -12.35 -23.63
N GLU A 101 1.53 -13.19 -22.65
CA GLU A 101 0.51 -12.84 -21.66
C GLU A 101 0.99 -13.10 -20.22
N ILE A 102 0.88 -12.07 -19.37
CA ILE A 102 1.11 -12.18 -17.94
C ILE A 102 -0.22 -12.05 -17.22
N GLN A 103 -0.59 -13.12 -16.52
CA GLN A 103 -1.78 -13.13 -15.69
C GLN A 103 -1.37 -12.99 -14.22
N ILE A 104 -2.14 -12.20 -13.47
CA ILE A 104 -1.99 -12.04 -12.02
C ILE A 104 -3.35 -12.26 -11.35
N LEU A 105 -3.32 -12.77 -10.13
CA LEU A 105 -4.52 -12.92 -9.31
C LEU A 105 -4.52 -11.85 -8.21
N VAL A 106 -5.53 -10.99 -8.21
CA VAL A 106 -5.60 -9.81 -7.34
C VAL A 106 -6.84 -9.86 -6.46
N ALA A 107 -6.65 -9.86 -5.14
CA ALA A 107 -7.73 -9.61 -4.20
C ALA A 107 -7.99 -8.11 -4.09
N LYS A 108 -9.24 -7.69 -4.30
CA LYS A 108 -9.64 -6.29 -4.12
C LYS A 108 -9.60 -5.94 -2.63
N VAL A 109 -8.68 -5.06 -2.25
CA VAL A 109 -8.50 -4.66 -0.85
C VAL A 109 -9.50 -3.56 -0.52
N LYS A 110 -10.47 -3.88 0.33
CA LYS A 110 -11.44 -2.94 0.89
C LYS A 110 -11.74 -3.35 2.33
N TYR A 111 -11.57 -2.44 3.28
CA TYR A 111 -11.90 -2.71 4.68
C TYR A 111 -12.54 -1.50 5.34
N ASN A 112 -13.40 -1.76 6.31
CA ASN A 112 -14.07 -0.72 7.10
C ASN A 112 -13.29 -0.48 8.39
N ILE A 113 -13.34 0.76 8.88
CA ILE A 113 -12.81 1.12 10.19
C ILE A 113 -14.02 1.44 11.07
N ARG A 114 -14.05 0.90 12.29
CA ARG A 114 -15.22 0.92 13.19
C ARG A 114 -15.85 2.31 13.38
N ARG A 115 -15.06 3.39 13.31
CA ARG A 115 -15.51 4.78 13.53
C ARG A 115 -15.46 5.68 12.28
N ILE A 116 -15.14 5.15 11.11
CA ILE A 116 -15.08 5.93 9.86
C ILE A 116 -16.10 5.35 8.87
N LYS A 117 -17.02 6.20 8.40
CA LYS A 117 -18.08 5.78 7.46
C LYS A 117 -17.51 5.35 6.11
N THR A 118 -16.42 5.97 5.67
CA THR A 118 -15.80 5.67 4.37
C THR A 118 -14.86 4.46 4.48
N PRO A 119 -15.01 3.45 3.61
CA PRO A 119 -14.11 2.30 3.58
C PRO A 119 -12.72 2.73 3.13
N ARG A 120 -11.69 2.05 3.65
CA ARG A 120 -10.33 2.17 3.12
C ARG A 120 -10.16 1.25 1.94
N LEU A 121 -9.49 1.77 0.92
CA LEU A 121 -9.23 1.09 -0.34
C LEU A 121 -7.73 0.90 -0.51
N GLY A 122 -7.30 -0.30 -0.88
CA GLY A 122 -5.93 -0.51 -1.31
C GLY A 122 -5.68 0.19 -2.65
N LEU A 123 -4.61 0.99 -2.74
CA LEU A 123 -4.28 1.78 -3.91
C LEU A 123 -4.19 0.93 -5.19
N CYS A 124 -3.25 -0.03 -5.20
CA CYS A 124 -2.95 -0.82 -6.40
C CYS A 124 -4.08 -1.78 -6.78
N SER A 125 -4.68 -2.50 -5.83
CA SER A 125 -5.74 -3.47 -6.14
C SER A 125 -7.03 -2.80 -6.63
N ASN A 126 -7.42 -1.65 -6.07
CA ASN A 126 -8.59 -0.93 -6.59
C ASN A 126 -8.30 -0.28 -7.94
N PHE A 127 -7.10 0.25 -8.15
CA PHE A 127 -6.68 0.75 -9.47
C PHE A 127 -6.83 -0.35 -10.54
N LEU A 128 -6.21 -1.52 -10.31
CA LEU A 128 -6.28 -2.67 -11.24
C LEU A 128 -7.73 -3.16 -11.44
N CYS A 129 -8.55 -3.19 -10.40
CA CYS A 129 -9.96 -3.58 -10.54
C CYS A 129 -10.85 -2.53 -11.23
N SER A 130 -10.38 -1.29 -11.38
CA SER A 130 -11.12 -0.21 -12.05
C SER A 130 -10.64 0.05 -13.48
N THR A 131 -9.50 -0.51 -13.88
CA THR A 131 -8.97 -0.36 -15.25
C THR A 131 -9.75 -1.21 -16.24
N ASN A 132 -9.99 -0.66 -17.43
CA ASN A 132 -10.61 -1.38 -18.54
C ASN A 132 -9.56 -2.14 -19.37
N PRO A 133 -9.95 -3.20 -20.10
CA PRO A 133 -9.08 -3.85 -21.08
C PRO A 133 -8.47 -2.84 -22.06
N GLY A 134 -7.19 -3.03 -22.40
CA GLY A 134 -6.41 -2.11 -23.25
C GLY A 134 -5.72 -0.96 -22.50
N HIS A 135 -5.99 -0.78 -21.20
CA HIS A 135 -5.27 0.21 -20.40
C HIS A 135 -3.79 -0.20 -20.23
N GLN A 136 -2.87 0.74 -20.47
CA GLN A 136 -1.45 0.50 -20.30
C GLN A 136 -1.04 0.61 -18.83
N ILE A 137 -0.29 -0.37 -18.34
CA ILE A 137 0.20 -0.40 -16.96
C ILE A 137 1.71 -0.61 -17.00
N TYR A 138 2.44 0.20 -16.22
CA TYR A 138 3.87 0.00 -16.02
C TYR A 138 4.09 -1.11 -14.99
N ALA A 139 4.78 -2.16 -15.40
CA ALA A 139 5.15 -3.28 -14.54
C ALA A 139 6.60 -3.68 -14.80
N ARG A 140 7.24 -4.24 -13.77
CA ARG A 140 8.56 -4.87 -13.87
C ARG A 140 8.45 -6.29 -13.35
N ILE A 141 9.04 -7.22 -14.10
CA ILE A 141 9.19 -8.60 -13.66
C ILE A 141 10.44 -8.68 -12.77
N SER A 142 10.27 -9.28 -11.61
CA SER A 142 11.37 -9.55 -10.67
C SER A 142 11.46 -11.05 -10.42
N PRO A 143 12.68 -11.62 -10.28
CA PRO A 143 12.84 -13.03 -9.95
C PRO A 143 12.09 -13.41 -8.67
N GLY A 144 11.30 -14.49 -8.74
CA GLY A 144 10.57 -15.03 -7.59
C GLY A 144 11.42 -15.93 -6.70
N ILE A 145 10.96 -16.14 -5.47
CA ILE A 145 11.56 -17.07 -4.50
C ILE A 145 11.04 -18.50 -4.73
N PHE A 146 9.80 -18.63 -5.21
CA PHE A 146 9.20 -19.92 -5.53
C PHE A 146 9.90 -20.53 -6.74
N LYS A 147 10.66 -21.60 -6.47
CA LYS A 147 11.33 -22.43 -7.47
C LYS A 147 10.85 -23.86 -7.27
N TYR A 148 10.65 -24.56 -8.37
CA TYR A 148 10.35 -25.97 -8.37
C TYR A 148 11.26 -26.64 -9.39
N ASP A 149 11.56 -27.90 -9.12
CA ASP A 149 12.37 -28.73 -10.00
C ASP A 149 11.45 -29.44 -11.01
N LYS A 150 11.77 -29.24 -12.28
CA LYS A 150 10.99 -29.77 -13.40
C LYS A 150 11.23 -31.27 -13.63
N GLU A 151 12.24 -31.86 -13.01
CA GLU A 151 12.61 -33.29 -13.14
C GLU A 151 12.27 -34.08 -11.87
N GLN A 152 11.60 -33.46 -10.91
CA GLN A 152 11.31 -34.08 -9.63
C GLN A 152 10.31 -35.23 -9.77
N VAL A 153 10.75 -36.43 -9.40
CA VAL A 153 9.92 -37.65 -9.38
C VAL A 153 8.97 -37.67 -8.18
N THR A 154 9.33 -36.99 -7.08
CA THR A 154 8.51 -36.92 -5.87
C THR A 154 7.34 -35.96 -6.05
N PRO A 155 6.09 -36.36 -5.74
CA PRO A 155 4.93 -35.49 -5.83
C PRO A 155 5.05 -34.23 -4.95
N TYR A 156 4.58 -33.09 -5.47
CA TYR A 156 4.46 -31.85 -4.69
C TYR A 156 3.15 -31.81 -3.90
N ILE A 157 3.20 -31.28 -2.68
CA ILE A 157 2.03 -30.86 -1.92
C ILE A 157 1.98 -29.32 -1.96
N LEU A 158 1.00 -28.77 -2.67
CA LEU A 158 0.84 -27.33 -2.86
C LEU A 158 -0.30 -26.82 -1.97
N ILE A 159 -0.03 -25.83 -1.11
CA ILE A 159 -1.01 -25.27 -0.17
C ILE A 159 -1.15 -23.78 -0.43
N GLY A 160 -2.25 -23.37 -1.08
CA GLY A 160 -2.46 -21.99 -1.54
C GLY A 160 -3.86 -21.46 -1.28
N PRO A 161 -4.19 -21.03 -0.04
CA PRO A 161 -5.49 -20.46 0.26
C PRO A 161 -5.69 -19.11 -0.45
N GLY A 162 -6.87 -18.91 -1.04
CA GLY A 162 -7.25 -17.66 -1.70
C GLY A 162 -6.32 -17.29 -2.86
N THR A 163 -5.79 -16.07 -2.86
CA THR A 163 -4.85 -15.62 -3.91
C THR A 163 -3.49 -16.30 -3.86
N GLY A 164 -3.21 -17.08 -2.80
CA GLY A 164 -2.00 -17.89 -2.68
C GLY A 164 -1.87 -18.98 -3.74
N VAL A 165 -2.94 -19.29 -4.48
CA VAL A 165 -2.93 -20.26 -5.59
C VAL A 165 -2.19 -19.76 -6.85
N ALA A 166 -1.96 -18.46 -6.98
CA ALA A 166 -1.38 -17.85 -8.18
C ALA A 166 -0.09 -18.55 -8.69
N PRO A 167 0.99 -18.69 -7.90
CA PRO A 167 2.22 -19.34 -8.38
C PRO A 167 2.02 -20.83 -8.68
N PHE A 168 1.10 -21.50 -7.99
CA PHE A 168 0.80 -22.92 -8.22
C PHE A 168 0.07 -23.14 -9.53
N ARG A 169 -0.86 -22.25 -9.88
CA ARG A 169 -1.47 -22.26 -11.21
C ARG A 169 -0.42 -22.13 -12.32
N SER A 170 0.50 -21.18 -12.17
CA SER A 170 1.61 -21.00 -13.13
C SER A 170 2.42 -22.29 -13.32
N MET A 171 2.80 -22.94 -12.21
CA MET A 171 3.54 -24.21 -12.23
C MET A 171 2.75 -25.36 -12.86
N ILE A 172 1.47 -25.54 -12.50
CA ILE A 172 0.64 -26.63 -13.02
C ILE A 172 0.49 -26.51 -14.54
N VAL A 173 0.15 -25.32 -15.03
CA VAL A 173 0.01 -25.08 -16.48
C VAL A 173 1.34 -25.31 -17.19
N GLU A 174 2.46 -24.85 -16.64
CA GLU A 174 3.77 -25.08 -17.25
C GLU A 174 4.09 -26.56 -17.41
N ASN A 175 3.62 -27.40 -16.48
CA ASN A 175 3.80 -28.85 -16.53
C ASN A 175 2.84 -29.55 -17.51
N GLU A 176 1.67 -28.98 -17.81
CA GLU A 176 0.71 -29.52 -18.78
C GLU A 176 1.11 -29.26 -20.23
N PHE A 177 1.77 -28.13 -20.50
CA PHE A 177 2.21 -27.73 -21.85
C PHE A 177 3.62 -28.25 -22.20
N ARG A 178 4.02 -29.34 -21.57
CA ARG A 178 5.27 -30.06 -21.80
C ARG A 178 5.00 -31.38 -22.51
#